data_AF-A0A5D3CRB3-F1
#
_entry.id   AF-A0A5D3CRB3-F1
#
_cell.length_a   1.000
_cell.length_b   1.000
_cell.length_c   1.000
_cell.angle_alpha   90.00
_cell.angle_beta   90.00
_cell.angle_gamma   90.00
#
_symmetry.space_group_name_H-M   'P 1'
#
loop_
_entity.id
_entity.type
_entity.pdbx_description
1 polymer ?
#
loop_
_entity_poly.entity_id
_entity_poly.type
_entity_poly.pdbx_seq_one_letter_code
_entity_poly.pdbx_strand_id
1 'polypeptide(L)'
;MTFKNRQGLGRPDRVEPSDSEKAYGMERLKKLRATVFEGSTDPADAENWLNMLEKCFDMMNCPKERKVRLATFLLQKKAEGWWKSILARRSDARSLDWQFYKRQVYKFL
;
A
#
# COMPACT_ATOMS: atom_id res chain seq x y z
N MET A 1 -3.72 -25.76 52.52
CA MET A 1 -3.26 -26.69 51.46
C MET A 1 -3.51 -26.02 50.13
N THR A 2 -2.44 -25.87 49.35
CA THR A 2 -2.35 -25.14 48.09
C THR A 2 -2.55 -26.07 46.88
N PHE A 3 -2.80 -25.44 45.73
CA PHE A 3 -2.75 -25.95 44.34
C PHE A 3 -4.01 -26.72 43.87
N LYS A 4 -4.63 -26.36 42.73
CA LYS A 4 -3.98 -26.21 41.42
C LYS A 4 -4.76 -25.25 40.51
N ASN A 5 -4.21 -24.06 40.27
CA ASN A 5 -4.52 -23.25 39.09
C ASN A 5 -3.93 -23.96 37.85
N ARG A 6 -4.77 -24.32 36.89
CA ARG A 6 -4.34 -24.69 35.54
C ARG A 6 -4.54 -23.48 34.63
N GLN A 7 -3.44 -22.80 34.35
CA GLN A 7 -3.37 -21.76 33.32
C GLN A 7 -3.68 -22.42 31.96
N GLY A 8 -4.82 -22.06 31.37
CA GLY A 8 -4.96 -22.12 29.93
C GLY A 8 -4.22 -20.91 29.36
N LEU A 9 -3.06 -21.15 28.75
CA LEU A 9 -2.41 -20.18 27.86
C LEU A 9 -3.37 -19.91 26.70
N GLY A 10 -4.22 -18.90 26.86
CA GLY A 10 -5.00 -18.32 25.77
C GLY A 10 -4.03 -17.83 24.70
N ARG A 11 -4.19 -18.35 23.49
CA ARG A 11 -3.43 -17.97 22.29
C ARG A 11 -3.32 -16.44 22.18
N PRO A 12 -2.24 -15.90 21.60
CA PRO A 12 -2.23 -14.48 21.25
C PRO A 12 -3.46 -14.22 20.39
N ASP A 13 -4.29 -13.24 20.79
CA ASP A 13 -5.42 -12.74 20.02
C ASP A 13 -4.95 -12.52 18.58
N ARG A 14 -5.26 -13.48 17.70
CA ARG A 14 -5.16 -13.26 16.27
C ARG A 14 -6.28 -12.28 15.97
N VAL A 15 -5.92 -11.00 15.93
CA VAL A 15 -6.82 -9.95 15.43
C VAL A 15 -7.14 -10.34 13.99
N GLU A 16 -8.32 -10.95 13.81
CA GLU A 16 -8.82 -11.29 12.49
C GLU A 16 -9.00 -9.99 11.71
N PRO A 17 -8.42 -9.86 10.50
CA PRO A 17 -8.57 -8.64 9.72
C PRO A 17 -10.04 -8.41 9.39
N SER A 18 -10.46 -7.15 9.47
CA SER A 18 -11.82 -6.74 9.08
C SER A 18 -12.08 -7.07 7.60
N ASP A 19 -13.36 -7.18 7.21
CA ASP A 19 -13.74 -7.43 5.83
C ASP A 19 -13.16 -6.40 4.85
N SER A 20 -13.01 -5.15 5.32
CA SER A 20 -12.38 -4.07 4.54
C SER A 20 -10.87 -4.27 4.34
N GLU A 21 -10.16 -4.80 5.34
CA GLU A 21 -8.73 -5.12 5.24
C GLU A 21 -8.50 -6.38 4.40
N LYS A 22 -9.43 -7.33 4.44
CA LYS A 22 -9.41 -8.51 3.56
C LYS A 22 -9.67 -8.12 2.10
N ALA A 23 -10.64 -7.24 1.85
CA ALA A 23 -11.02 -6.80 0.50
C ALA A 23 -9.96 -5.92 -0.17
N TYR A 24 -9.33 -5.01 0.59
CA TYR A 24 -8.40 -4.00 0.07
C TYR A 24 -6.98 -4.12 0.64
N GLY A 25 -6.61 -5.31 1.12
CA GLY A 25 -5.32 -5.56 1.74
C GLY A 25 -4.21 -5.87 0.73
N MET A 26 -2.96 -5.74 1.20
CA MET A 26 -1.77 -6.11 0.43
C MET A 26 -1.81 -7.55 -0.10
N GLU A 27 -2.45 -8.47 0.63
CA GLU A 27 -2.62 -9.86 0.18
C GLU A 27 -3.44 -9.97 -1.11
N ARG A 28 -4.45 -9.12 -1.29
CA ARG A 28 -5.24 -9.08 -2.53
C ARG A 28 -4.43 -8.52 -3.69
N LEU A 29 -3.62 -7.48 -3.45
CA LEU A 29 -2.68 -6.94 -4.44
C LEU A 29 -1.65 -7.96 -4.89
N LYS A 30 -1.05 -8.69 -3.95
CA LYS A 30 -0.11 -9.78 -4.25
C LYS A 30 -0.77 -10.87 -5.11
N LYS A 31 -2.02 -11.25 -4.79
CA LYS A 31 -2.80 -12.21 -5.60
C LYS A 31 -3.05 -11.71 -7.03
N LEU A 32 -3.18 -10.39 -7.21
CA LEU A 32 -3.30 -9.75 -8.52
C LEU A 32 -1.94 -9.49 -9.20
N ARG A 33 -0.86 -10.01 -8.62
CA ARG A 33 0.53 -9.89 -9.11
C ARG A 33 1.00 -8.43 -9.20
N ALA A 34 0.53 -7.58 -8.30
CA ALA A 34 1.04 -6.22 -8.18
C ALA A 34 2.55 -6.25 -7.90
N THR A 35 3.33 -5.54 -8.70
CA THR A 35 4.79 -5.49 -8.59
C THR A 35 5.25 -4.27 -7.83
N VAL A 36 6.46 -4.36 -7.28
CA VAL A 36 7.14 -3.23 -6.65
C VAL A 36 7.73 -2.30 -7.70
N PHE A 37 7.91 -1.03 -7.34
CA PHE A 37 8.55 -0.03 -8.18
C PHE A 37 9.71 0.61 -7.43
N GLU A 38 10.91 0.40 -7.94
CA GLU A 38 12.15 0.93 -7.38
C GLU A 38 12.57 2.26 -8.03
N GLY A 39 11.93 2.60 -9.15
CA GLY A 39 12.28 3.68 -10.07
C GLY A 39 12.79 3.18 -11.41
N SER A 40 12.64 4.02 -12.43
CA SER A 40 13.16 3.81 -13.77
C SER A 40 13.51 5.17 -14.39
N THR A 41 14.45 5.16 -15.33
CA THR A 41 14.75 6.32 -16.20
C THR A 41 13.84 6.38 -17.43
N ASP A 42 13.05 5.32 -17.68
CA ASP A 42 12.12 5.25 -18.80
C ASP A 42 10.70 5.62 -18.34
N PRO A 43 10.08 6.69 -18.90
CA PRO A 43 8.70 7.02 -18.64
C PRO A 43 7.70 5.88 -18.86
N ALA A 44 7.97 5.00 -19.83
CA ALA A 44 7.09 3.88 -20.15
C ALA A 44 6.98 2.88 -18.99
N ASP A 45 8.06 2.69 -18.22
CA ASP A 45 8.04 1.77 -17.07
C ASP A 45 7.14 2.30 -15.95
N ALA A 46 7.22 3.60 -15.66
CA ALA A 46 6.35 4.25 -14.68
C ALA A 46 4.88 4.18 -15.13
N GLU A 47 4.62 4.39 -16.42
CA GLU A 47 3.27 4.26 -16.99
C GLU A 47 2.75 2.82 -16.89
N ASN A 48 3.54 1.84 -17.30
CA ASN A 48 3.19 0.42 -17.23
C ASN A 48 2.88 -0.01 -15.78
N TRP A 49 3.67 0.45 -14.83
CA TRP A 49 3.46 0.17 -13.42
C TRP A 49 2.17 0.83 -12.88
N LEU A 50 1.92 2.09 -13.21
CA LEU A 50 0.68 2.78 -12.83
C LEU A 50 -0.55 2.11 -13.45
N ASN A 51 -0.48 1.72 -14.73
CA ASN A 51 -1.56 1.00 -15.43
C ASN A 51 -1.85 -0.36 -14.79
N MET A 52 -0.81 -1.08 -14.38
CA MET A 52 -0.96 -2.33 -13.62
C MET A 52 -1.68 -2.08 -12.28
N LEU A 53 -1.35 -1.01 -11.56
CA LEU A 53 -2.03 -0.67 -10.30
C LEU A 53 -3.48 -0.30 -10.52
N GLU A 54 -3.79 0.48 -11.56
CA GLU A 54 -5.17 0.87 -11.86
C GLU A 54 -6.05 -0.36 -12.15
N LYS A 55 -5.56 -1.33 -12.93
CA LYS A 55 -6.24 -2.61 -13.15
C LYS A 55 -6.45 -3.40 -11.86
N CYS A 56 -5.45 -3.43 -10.98
CA CYS A 56 -5.58 -4.10 -9.68
C CYS A 56 -6.63 -3.43 -8.81
N PHE A 57 -6.61 -2.10 -8.73
CA PHE A 57 -7.56 -1.33 -7.94
C PHE A 57 -8.99 -1.45 -8.46
N ASP A 58 -9.17 -1.50 -9.77
CA ASP A 58 -10.47 -1.73 -10.40
C ASP A 58 -11.01 -3.12 -10.05
N MET A 59 -10.20 -4.17 -10.22
CA MET A 59 -10.57 -5.55 -9.89
C MET A 59 -10.93 -5.75 -8.41
N MET A 60 -10.40 -4.93 -7.52
CA MET A 60 -10.71 -4.98 -6.09
C MET A 60 -11.88 -4.06 -5.69
N ASN A 61 -12.39 -3.18 -6.56
CA ASN A 61 -13.26 -2.05 -6.20
C ASN A 61 -12.63 -1.12 -5.14
N CYS A 62 -11.32 -0.86 -5.25
CA CYS A 62 -10.56 -0.15 -4.23
C CYS A 62 -11.02 1.31 -4.06
N PRO A 63 -11.39 1.75 -2.84
CA PRO A 63 -11.77 3.12 -2.55
C PRO A 63 -10.65 4.11 -2.86
N LYS A 64 -11.02 5.31 -3.33
CA LYS A 64 -10.07 6.36 -3.76
C LYS A 64 -9.07 6.71 -2.65
N GLU A 65 -9.53 6.71 -1.40
CA GLU A 65 -8.77 7.07 -0.21
C GLU A 65 -7.70 6.03 0.15
N ARG A 66 -7.83 4.80 -0.36
CA ARG A 66 -6.90 3.69 -0.11
C ARG A 66 -5.84 3.53 -1.20
N LYS A 67 -6.11 3.96 -2.43
CA LYS A 67 -5.20 3.77 -3.59
C LYS A 67 -3.78 4.26 -3.31
N VAL A 68 -3.64 5.48 -2.81
CA VAL A 68 -2.31 6.06 -2.53
C VAL A 68 -1.57 5.30 -1.44
N ARG A 69 -2.27 4.87 -0.38
CA ARG A 69 -1.65 4.09 0.71
C ARG A 69 -1.09 2.78 0.16
N LEU A 70 -1.88 2.06 -0.62
CA LEU A 70 -1.48 0.79 -1.22
C LEU A 70 -0.35 0.94 -2.24
N ALA A 71 -0.41 1.96 -3.11
CA ALA A 71 0.66 2.23 -4.06
C ALA A 71 1.97 2.62 -3.35
N THR A 72 1.89 3.37 -2.25
CA THR A 72 3.05 3.73 -1.42
C THR A 72 3.75 2.48 -0.86
N PHE A 73 2.99 1.46 -0.46
CA PHE A 73 3.56 0.19 0.01
C PHE A 73 4.33 -0.59 -1.06
N LEU A 74 4.10 -0.30 -2.35
CA LEU A 74 4.78 -0.95 -3.47
C LEU A 74 5.99 -0.15 -3.96
N LEU A 75 6.24 1.04 -3.41
CA LEU A 75 7.48 1.77 -3.67
C LEU A 75 8.62 1.18 -2.84
N GLN A 76 9.79 1.02 -3.46
CA GLN A 76 11.00 0.56 -2.78
C GLN A 76 12.22 1.40 -3.15
N LYS A 77 13.29 1.28 -2.36
CA LYS A 77 14.60 1.89 -2.61
C LYS A 77 14.49 3.39 -2.92
N LYS A 78 14.90 3.81 -4.12
CA LYS A 78 14.92 5.22 -4.53
C LYS A 78 13.51 5.81 -4.57
N ALA A 79 12.53 5.05 -5.08
CA ALA A 79 11.14 5.50 -5.19
C ALA A 79 10.52 5.76 -3.82
N GLU A 80 10.79 4.88 -2.86
CA GLU A 80 10.32 5.04 -1.49
C GLU A 80 10.92 6.29 -0.83
N GLY A 81 12.23 6.49 -0.95
CA GLY A 81 12.92 7.66 -0.39
C GLY A 81 12.45 8.98 -1.00
N TRP A 82 12.22 8.99 -2.31
CA TRP A 82 11.69 10.15 -3.02
C TRP A 82 10.25 10.47 -2.57
N TRP A 83 9.39 9.46 -2.44
CA TRP A 83 8.01 9.68 -1.99
C TRP A 83 7.95 10.21 -0.56
N LYS A 84 8.78 9.66 0.35
CA LYS A 84 8.95 10.21 1.72
C LYS A 84 9.37 11.68 1.71
N SER A 85 10.24 12.07 0.77
CA SER A 85 10.69 13.47 0.62
C SER A 85 9.55 14.40 0.16
N ILE A 86 8.64 13.93 -0.69
CA ILE A 86 7.42 14.68 -1.06
C ILE A 86 6.52 14.87 0.15
N LEU A 87 6.28 13.80 0.92
CA LEU A 87 5.44 13.84 2.11
C LEU A 87 6.01 14.80 3.17
N ALA A 88 7.33 14.79 3.38
CA ALA A 88 8.00 15.67 4.34
C ALA A 88 7.88 17.17 3.99
N ARG A 89 7.72 17.50 2.70
CA ARG A 89 7.56 18.88 2.22
C ARG A 89 6.11 19.35 2.20
N ARG A 90 5.14 18.45 2.39
CA ARG A 90 3.72 18.81 2.44
C ARG A 90 3.30 19.15 3.86
N SER A 91 2.70 20.33 4.02
CA SER A 91 2.05 20.77 5.27
C SER A 91 0.62 20.22 5.41
N ASP A 92 0.00 19.73 4.33
CA ASP A 92 -1.38 19.26 4.29
C ASP A 92 -1.49 17.75 4.00
N ALA A 93 -1.69 16.94 5.03
CA ALA A 93 -1.97 15.51 4.88
C ALA A 93 -3.40 15.21 4.38
N ARG A 94 -4.23 16.23 4.15
CA ARG A 94 -5.65 16.06 3.84
C ARG A 94 -5.81 15.79 2.35
N SER A 95 -6.09 14.52 2.08
CA SER A 95 -6.28 13.86 0.77
C SER A 95 -5.08 13.98 -0.18
N LEU A 96 -4.09 13.12 0.02
CA LEU A 96 -3.28 12.65 -1.10
C LEU A 96 -4.22 11.94 -2.08
N ASP A 97 -4.63 12.65 -3.12
CA ASP A 97 -5.47 12.10 -4.17
C ASP A 97 -4.64 11.26 -5.15
N TRP A 98 -5.30 10.30 -5.81
CA TRP A 98 -4.64 9.39 -6.75
C TRP A 98 -4.03 10.13 -7.95
N GLN A 99 -4.64 11.22 -8.42
CA GLN A 99 -4.13 11.97 -9.56
C GLN A 99 -2.85 12.74 -9.21
N PHE A 100 -2.77 13.29 -8.00
CA PHE A 100 -1.55 13.86 -7.47
C PHE A 100 -0.46 12.81 -7.41
N TYR A 101 -0.75 11.63 -6.86
CA TYR A 101 0.21 10.53 -6.83
C TYR A 101 0.77 10.20 -8.22
N LYS A 102 -0.09 9.98 -9.20
CA LYS A 102 0.33 9.70 -10.59
C LYS A 102 1.22 10.81 -11.16
N ARG A 103 0.81 12.07 -11.01
CA ARG A 103 1.61 13.23 -11.47
C ARG A 103 2.99 13.26 -10.84
N GLN A 104 3.12 12.87 -9.57
CA GLN A 104 4.43 12.82 -8.93
C GLN A 104 5.24 11.65 -9.48
N VAL A 105 4.66 10.47 -9.68
CA VAL A 105 5.41 9.29 -10.19
C VAL A 105 6.04 9.58 -11.56
N TYR A 106 5.36 10.33 -12.44
CA TYR A 106 5.96 10.80 -13.70
C TYR A 106 7.11 11.80 -13.53
N LYS A 107 7.23 12.47 -12.37
CA LYS A 107 8.34 13.38 -12.05
C LYS A 107 9.51 12.69 -11.38
N PHE A 108 9.36 11.40 -11.03
CA PHE A 108 10.40 10.62 -10.37
C PHE A 108 11.40 10.00 -11.37
N LEU A 109 11.10 10.05 -12.67
CA LEU A 109 11.96 9.60 -13.76
C LEU A 109 13.28 10.38 -13.82
#